data_AF-A0A098E8P6-F1
#
_entry.id   AF-A0A098E8P6-F1
#
_cell.length_a   1.000
_cell.length_b   1.000
_cell.length_c   1.000
_cell.angle_alpha   90.00
_cell.angle_beta   90.00
_cell.angle_gamma   90.00
#
_symmetry.space_group_name_H-M   'P 1'
#
loop_
_entity.id
_entity.type
_entity.pdbx_description
1 polymer ?
#
loop_
_entity_poly.entity_id
_entity_poly.type
_entity_poly.pdbx_seq_one_letter_code
_entity_poly.pdbx_strand_id
1 'polypeptide(L)'
;MHDGEQIAEGVTVMYTPGHTAEHASLVLDTIVSGFKAKIVVAGDAIVSPSYYFLDRVWKFNGDFYSEEEAKRSIAKIKEIANYIIPGHGSIFTK
;
A
#
# COMPACT_ATOMS: atom_id res chain seq x y z
N MET A 1 9.19 -8.14 10.79
CA MET A 1 7.72 -8.27 10.75
C MET A 1 7.39 -9.28 9.68
N HIS A 2 6.30 -10.03 9.81
CA HIS A 2 5.90 -11.06 8.85
C HIS A 2 4.65 -10.64 8.09
N ASP A 3 4.47 -11.15 6.87
CA ASP A 3 3.24 -10.93 6.11
C ASP A 3 2.03 -11.50 6.87
N GLY A 4 0.96 -10.71 6.99
CA GLY A 4 -0.24 -11.06 7.75
C GLY A 4 -0.10 -10.92 9.28
N GLU A 5 1.04 -10.46 9.80
CA GLU A 5 1.22 -10.23 11.23
C GLU A 5 0.32 -9.09 11.74
N GLN A 6 -0.50 -9.37 12.74
CA GLN A 6 -1.29 -8.35 13.42
C GLN A 6 -0.43 -7.67 14.50
N ILE A 7 -0.12 -6.39 14.30
CA ILE A 7 0.78 -5.62 15.18
C ILE A 7 0.03 -4.75 16.20
N ALA A 8 -1.26 -4.52 15.97
CA ALA A 8 -2.21 -3.91 16.90
C ALA A 8 -3.64 -4.34 16.54
N GLU A 9 -4.60 -4.09 17.43
CA GLU A 9 -6.01 -4.36 17.12
C GLU A 9 -6.43 -3.63 15.83
N GLY A 10 -6.94 -4.39 14.86
CA GLY A 10 -7.33 -3.87 13.54
C GLY A 10 -6.17 -3.45 12.63
N VAL A 11 -4.90 -3.65 12.99
CA VAL A 11 -3.74 -3.27 12.17
C VAL A 11 -2.91 -4.49 11.80
N THR A 12 -2.85 -4.81 10.51
CA THR A 12 -2.14 -5.97 9.96
C THR A 12 -1.06 -5.55 8.98
N VAL A 13 0.11 -6.20 9.06
CA VAL A 13 1.21 -6.01 8.10
C VAL A 13 0.88 -6.74 6.79
N MET A 14 1.12 -6.08 5.66
CA MET A 14 1.00 -6.66 4.33
C MET A 14 2.30 -6.44 3.57
N TYR A 15 2.98 -7.51 3.18
CA TYR A 15 4.19 -7.43 2.37
C TYR A 15 3.87 -6.91 0.97
N THR A 16 4.57 -5.84 0.60
CA THR A 16 4.41 -5.11 -0.66
C THR A 16 5.75 -4.88 -1.34
N PRO A 17 6.52 -5.95 -1.63
CA PRO A 17 7.83 -5.83 -2.26
C PRO A 17 7.72 -5.16 -3.64
N GLY A 18 8.81 -4.51 -4.04
CA GLY A 18 8.94 -3.91 -5.37
C GLY A 18 9.67 -2.57 -5.33
N HIS A 19 9.18 -1.63 -4.52
CA HIS A 19 9.91 -0.39 -4.24
C HIS A 19 11.23 -0.68 -3.53
N THR A 20 11.19 -1.55 -2.52
CA THR A 20 12.36 -2.24 -1.95
C THR A 20 11.98 -3.72 -1.73
N ALA A 21 12.96 -4.58 -1.45
CA ALA A 21 12.73 -6.02 -1.27
C ALA A 21 11.88 -6.34 -0.03
N GLU A 22 12.09 -5.60 1.06
CA GLU A 22 11.43 -5.79 2.36
C GLU A 22 10.31 -4.78 2.59
N HIS A 23 9.83 -4.11 1.53
CA HIS A 23 8.78 -3.11 1.66
C HIS A 23 7.48 -3.76 2.18
N ALA A 24 6.86 -3.10 3.16
CA ALA A 24 5.57 -3.51 3.71
C ALA A 24 4.62 -2.33 3.82
N SER A 25 3.34 -2.62 3.69
CA SER A 25 2.21 -1.71 3.90
C SER A 25 1.43 -2.15 5.14
N LEU A 26 0.57 -1.27 5.66
CA LEU A 26 -0.34 -1.62 6.74
C LEU A 26 -1.78 -1.63 6.26
N VAL A 27 -2.53 -2.65 6.66
CA VAL A 27 -3.98 -2.76 6.44
C VAL A 27 -4.68 -2.44 7.76
N LEU A 28 -5.53 -1.43 7.73
CA LEU A 28 -6.31 -0.98 8.87
C LEU A 28 -7.77 -1.34 8.65
N ASP A 29 -8.30 -2.21 9.49
CA ASP A 29 -9.73 -2.50 9.60
C ASP A 29 -10.39 -1.48 10.52
N THR A 30 -11.27 -0.64 9.99
CA THR A 30 -11.88 0.47 10.74
C THR A 30 -13.32 0.74 10.32
N ILE A 31 -13.95 1.71 10.97
CA ILE A 31 -15.27 2.26 10.63
C ILE A 31 -15.11 3.67 10.09
N VAL A 32 -15.56 3.91 8.86
CA VAL A 32 -15.66 5.25 8.26
C VAL A 32 -17.13 5.55 8.02
N SER A 33 -17.62 6.65 8.59
CA SER A 33 -19.02 7.09 8.46
C SER A 33 -20.04 5.99 8.83
N GLY A 34 -19.73 5.15 9.81
CA GLY A 34 -20.61 4.07 10.28
C GLY A 34 -20.49 2.75 9.50
N PHE A 35 -19.66 2.68 8.46
CA PHE A 35 -19.45 1.47 7.66
C PHE A 35 -18.05 0.89 7.84
N LYS A 36 -17.94 -0.45 7.81
CA LYS A 36 -16.64 -1.13 7.77
C LYS A 36 -15.86 -0.71 6.54
N ALA A 37 -14.60 -0.36 6.74
CA ALA A 37 -13.67 0.05 5.69
C ALA A 37 -12.28 -0.52 5.95
N LYS A 38 -11.57 -0.85 4.88
CA LYS A 38 -10.13 -1.13 4.88
C LYS A 38 -9.38 0.10 4.36
N ILE A 39 -8.52 0.65 5.20
CA ILE A 39 -7.56 1.70 4.81
C ILE A 39 -6.21 1.03 4.64
N VAL A 40 -5.53 1.27 3.52
CA VAL A 40 -4.16 0.80 3.32
C VAL A 40 -3.19 1.97 3.42
N VAL A 41 -2.29 1.93 4.41
CA VAL A 41 -1.11 2.80 4.45
C VAL A 41 -0.06 2.15 3.56
N ALA A 42 0.02 2.65 2.32
CA ALA A 42 0.76 1.99 1.26
C ALA A 42 2.27 2.17 1.36
N GLY A 43 2.75 3.23 2.02
CA GLY A 43 4.16 3.64 1.89
C GLY A 43 4.50 3.88 0.41
N ASP A 44 5.73 3.57 0.02
CA ASP A 44 6.19 3.79 -1.36
C ASP A 44 5.84 2.65 -2.34
N ALA A 45 5.11 1.62 -1.88
CA ALA A 45 4.40 0.72 -2.80
C ALA A 45 3.39 1.50 -3.66
N ILE A 46 2.80 2.59 -3.13
CA ILE A 46 2.11 3.63 -3.90
C ILE A 46 2.68 5.00 -3.49
N VAL A 47 3.65 5.47 -4.26
CA VAL A 47 4.39 6.72 -3.97
C VAL A 47 3.46 7.94 -3.88
N SER A 48 2.51 8.08 -4.80
CA SER A 48 1.57 9.22 -4.79
C SER A 48 0.30 8.92 -5.59
N PRO A 49 -0.77 9.72 -5.42
CA PRO A 49 -2.00 9.53 -6.19
C PRO A 49 -1.77 9.63 -7.70
N SER A 50 -0.87 10.52 -8.16
CA SER A 50 -0.60 10.68 -9.59
C SER A 50 0.06 9.44 -10.19
N TYR A 51 0.96 8.78 -9.46
CA TYR A 51 1.54 7.50 -9.91
C TYR A 51 0.50 6.39 -9.94
N TYR A 52 -0.38 6.34 -8.93
CA TYR A 52 -1.47 5.38 -8.87
C TYR A 52 -2.43 5.51 -10.07
N PHE A 53 -2.95 6.71 -10.33
CA PHE A 53 -3.94 6.93 -11.39
C PHE A 53 -3.36 6.79 -12.81
N LEU A 54 -2.05 6.98 -12.96
CA LEU A 54 -1.34 6.77 -14.23
C LEU A 54 -0.80 5.34 -14.39
N ASP A 55 -1.07 4.44 -13.43
CA ASP A 55 -0.54 3.07 -13.38
C ASP A 55 0.98 3.00 -13.52
N ARG A 56 1.69 3.92 -12.86
CA ARG A 56 3.15 4.04 -12.87
C ARG A 56 3.76 3.54 -11.57
N VAL A 57 4.95 2.96 -11.71
CA VAL A 57 5.82 2.60 -10.59
C VAL A 57 7.02 3.54 -10.57
N TRP A 58 7.38 4.05 -9.40
CA TRP A 58 8.65 4.76 -9.20
C TRP A 58 9.80 3.77 -9.10
N LYS A 59 10.85 3.95 -9.92
CA LYS A 59 11.97 3.00 -10.04
C LYS A 59 13.35 3.63 -9.84
N PHE A 60 13.38 4.88 -9.37
CA PHE A 60 14.60 5.70 -9.37
C PHE A 60 15.26 5.79 -7.99
N ASN A 61 14.82 4.99 -7.00
CA ASN A 61 15.53 4.81 -5.73
C ASN A 61 16.71 3.84 -5.89
N GLY A 62 17.77 4.03 -5.10
CA GLY A 62 19.02 3.28 -5.23
C GLY A 62 18.92 1.79 -4.90
N ASP A 63 17.86 1.38 -4.20
CA ASP A 63 17.55 0.03 -3.77
C ASP A 63 16.26 -0.51 -4.40
N PHE A 64 15.89 0.01 -5.58
CA PHE A 64 14.73 -0.46 -6.31
C PHE A 64 14.83 -1.97 -6.57
N TYR A 65 13.78 -2.71 -6.18
CA TYR A 65 13.83 -4.17 -6.18
C TYR A 65 13.30 -4.78 -7.47
N SER A 66 12.03 -4.52 -7.81
CA SER A 66 11.39 -5.15 -8.97
C SER A 66 10.11 -4.43 -9.38
N GLU A 67 9.99 -4.14 -10.68
CA GLU A 67 8.76 -3.57 -11.24
C GLU A 67 7.61 -4.57 -11.22
N GLU A 68 7.89 -5.85 -11.47
CA GLU A 68 6.86 -6.88 -11.49
C GLU A 68 6.27 -7.07 -10.08
N GLU A 69 7.13 -7.14 -9.07
CA GLU A 69 6.68 -7.21 -7.67
C GLU A 69 5.93 -5.94 -7.26
N ALA A 70 6.41 -4.75 -7.67
CA ALA A 70 5.71 -3.51 -7.40
C ALA A 70 4.29 -3.51 -7.99
N LYS A 71 4.12 -3.97 -9.23
CA LYS A 71 2.80 -4.11 -9.86
C LYS A 71 1.90 -5.11 -9.15
N ARG A 72 2.43 -6.27 -8.74
CA ARG A 72 1.70 -7.27 -7.94
C ARG A 72 1.26 -6.70 -6.60
N SER A 73 2.14 -5.96 -5.93
CA SER A 73 1.88 -5.27 -4.67
C SER A 73 0.79 -4.21 -4.82
N ILE A 74 0.85 -3.37 -5.86
CA ILE A 74 -0.19 -2.39 -6.17
C ILE A 74 -1.54 -3.09 -6.46
N ALA A 75 -1.55 -4.20 -7.20
CA ALA A 75 -2.76 -4.96 -7.47
C ALA A 75 -3.40 -5.51 -6.18
N LYS A 76 -2.60 -6.09 -5.27
CA LYS A 76 -3.05 -6.52 -3.94
C LYS A 76 -3.70 -5.38 -3.15
N ILE A 77 -3.08 -4.19 -3.16
CA ILE A 77 -3.64 -3.00 -2.50
C ILE A 77 -4.98 -2.59 -3.13
N LYS A 78 -5.05 -2.51 -4.47
CA LYS A 78 -6.24 -2.13 -5.24
C LYS A 78 -7.45 -3.04 -4.94
N GLU A 79 -7.19 -4.33 -4.75
CA GLU A 79 -8.20 -5.33 -4.47
C GLU A 79 -8.92 -5.07 -3.13
N ILE A 80 -8.16 -4.78 -2.07
CA ILE A 80 -8.70 -4.74 -0.70
C ILE A 80 -9.03 -3.33 -0.19
N ALA A 81 -8.40 -2.29 -0.73
CA ALA A 81 -8.49 -0.95 -0.17
C ALA A 81 -9.82 -0.25 -0.52
N ASN A 82 -10.45 0.36 0.49
CA ASN A 82 -11.45 1.41 0.28
C ASN A 82 -10.78 2.78 0.17
N TYR A 83 -9.77 3.02 1.02
CA TYR A 83 -8.95 4.23 1.03
C TYR A 83 -7.46 3.88 1.02
N ILE A 84 -6.66 4.73 0.40
CA ILE A 84 -5.21 4.55 0.28
C ILE A 84 -4.52 5.81 0.82
N ILE A 85 -3.61 5.62 1.77
CA ILE A 85 -2.66 6.64 2.23
C ILE A 85 -1.33 6.35 1.51
N PRO A 86 -0.93 7.16 0.51
CA PRO A 86 0.31 6.97 -0.22
C PRO A 86 1.53 7.37 0.63
N GLY A 87 2.73 7.01 0.17
CA GLY A 87 3.99 7.49 0.77
C GLY A 87 4.11 9.02 0.75
N HIS A 88 3.61 9.65 -0.31
CA HIS A 88 3.60 11.10 -0.48
C HIS A 88 2.24 11.62 -1.00
N GLY A 89 1.78 12.72 -0.39
CA GLY A 89 0.54 13.40 -0.75
C GLY A 89 -0.64 13.00 0.13
N SER A 90 -1.85 13.35 -0.32
CA SER A 90 -3.08 13.16 0.47
C SER A 90 -3.69 11.77 0.27
N ILE A 91 -4.42 11.31 1.28
CA ILE A 91 -5.31 10.14 1.20
C ILE A 91 -6.29 10.27 0.03
N PHE A 92 -6.55 9.16 -0.65
CA PHE A 92 -7.48 9.10 -1.79
C PHE A 92 -8.26 7.77 -1.83
N THR A 93 -9.27 7.69 -2.69
CA THR A 93 -10.05 6.48 -2.97
C THR A 93 -9.71 5.95 -4.36
N LYS A 94 -9.93 4.64 -4.56
CA LYS A 94 -9.78 4.01 -5.88
C LYS A 94 -10.73 4.57 -6.94
#